data_AF-A0A3A4ZML4-F1
#
_entry.id   AF-A0A3A4ZML4-F1
#
_cell.length_a   1.000
_cell.length_b   1.000
_cell.length_c   1.000
_cell.angle_alpha   90.00
_cell.angle_beta   90.00
_cell.angle_gamma   90.00
#
_symmetry.space_group_name_H-M   'P 1'
#
loop_
_entity.id
_entity.type
_entity.pdbx_description
1 polymer ?
#
loop_
_entity_poly.entity_id
_entity_poly.type
_entity_poly.pdbx_seq_one_letter_code
_entity_poly.pdbx_strand_id
1 'polypeptide(L)'
;MQAKLPRFTELVQNSWRVYKKHFKLIIQVNILSVLIFLGALAFFVVLLLGLLGTSIVVKQLPLSTTVALIVPIAIIFLLLVQSLTALAIAFLVVDVSGQGSSLSAPKYFKKAKPLVLAYFPLIILSAFLTFGGYFFFLFPGILFSIWFSFSVYTFIEGKRGFEALFTSRDCIKGHTFGVFWRVALFGLSTYLLSALLKYFFDKLGLSVLGDIATAVINWAIIVPLSLLFSYQIFLSLKAMKPELVSALTLNRKLKYFTVSLIGIVVFTGIVALFVPRVNDIKNVFISPDYEGTYKRNGEISNQYNQAYDTKRRMDISIITNAVYQYAAENNGVLPSDTEFPATPTCIGTAPECFDLAKDIFPTYISEMPMDPEDGSEENTGYTIYVKPTGRIEASAKSSINPNLPITKER
;
A
#
# COMPACT_ATOMS: atom_id res chain seq x y z
N MET A 1 9.16 -45.20 22.34
CA MET A 1 8.72 -43.80 22.57
C MET A 1 8.35 -43.19 21.22
N GLN A 2 7.08 -42.83 21.00
CA GLN A 2 6.71 -42.10 19.78
C GLN A 2 7.42 -40.75 19.79
N ALA A 3 8.27 -40.50 18.80
CA ALA A 3 8.93 -39.21 18.65
C ALA A 3 7.85 -38.12 18.56
N LYS A 4 7.94 -37.12 19.43
CA LYS A 4 6.95 -36.05 19.58
C LYS A 4 7.56 -34.75 19.09
N LEU A 5 6.76 -33.90 18.45
CA LEU A 5 7.21 -32.56 18.05
C LEU A 5 7.78 -31.79 19.26
N PRO A 6 8.94 -31.12 19.12
CA PRO A 6 9.53 -30.31 20.18
C PRO A 6 8.57 -29.26 20.73
N ARG A 7 8.81 -28.81 21.96
CA ARG A 7 8.00 -27.76 22.58
C ARG A 7 8.21 -26.44 21.85
N PHE A 8 7.19 -25.57 21.88
CA PHE A 8 7.26 -24.25 21.24
C PHE A 8 8.47 -23.43 21.73
N THR A 9 8.69 -23.41 23.05
CA THR A 9 9.81 -22.70 23.68
C THR A 9 11.17 -23.23 23.22
N GLU A 10 11.32 -24.55 23.08
CA GLU A 10 12.55 -25.19 22.59
C GLU A 10 12.86 -24.77 21.16
N LEU A 11 11.84 -24.75 20.27
CA LEU A 11 12.00 -24.30 18.88
C LEU A 11 12.42 -22.83 18.81
N VAL A 12 11.80 -21.96 19.60
CA VAL A 12 12.16 -20.53 19.65
C VAL A 12 13.58 -20.35 20.19
N GLN A 13 13.93 -21.02 21.29
CA GLN A 13 15.26 -20.94 21.91
C GLN A 13 16.37 -21.45 20.98
N ASN A 14 16.15 -22.59 20.33
CA ASN A 14 17.11 -23.15 19.38
C ASN A 14 17.26 -22.24 18.16
N SER A 15 16.16 -21.72 17.61
CA SER A 15 16.19 -20.78 16.49
C SER A 15 16.93 -19.49 16.85
N TRP A 16 16.67 -18.96 18.05
CA TRP A 16 17.37 -17.78 18.58
C TRP A 16 18.87 -18.03 18.79
N ARG A 17 19.25 -19.22 19.25
CA ARG A 17 20.66 -19.61 19.42
C ARG A 17 21.40 -19.62 18.09
N VAL A 18 20.81 -20.23 17.06
CA VAL A 18 21.38 -20.25 15.70
C VAL A 18 21.45 -18.85 15.11
N TYR A 19 20.38 -18.07 15.25
CA TYR A 19 20.33 -16.67 14.80
C TYR A 19 21.45 -15.84 15.40
N LYS A 20 21.63 -15.86 16.73
CA LYS A 20 22.70 -15.11 17.41
C LYS A 20 24.08 -15.55 16.95
N LYS A 21 24.31 -16.86 16.83
CA LYS A 21 25.61 -17.42 16.39
C LYS A 21 25.99 -16.96 14.99
N HIS A 22 25.01 -16.82 14.09
CA HIS A 22 25.21 -16.49 12.68
C HIS A 22 24.66 -15.11 12.29
N PHE A 23 24.43 -14.22 13.26
CA PHE A 23 23.74 -12.93 13.06
C PHE A 23 24.33 -12.12 11.91
N LYS A 24 25.65 -11.93 11.91
CA LYS A 24 26.35 -11.14 10.88
C LYS A 24 26.12 -11.70 9.48
N LEU A 25 26.23 -13.02 9.31
CA LEU A 25 26.05 -13.66 8.00
C LEU A 25 24.59 -13.58 7.54
N ILE A 26 23.64 -13.84 8.44
CA ILE A 26 22.21 -13.76 8.16
C ILE A 26 21.84 -12.34 7.70
N ILE A 27 22.29 -11.32 8.43
CA ILE A 27 22.03 -9.93 8.07
C ILE A 27 22.71 -9.56 6.73
N GLN A 28 23.95 -10.00 6.48
CA GLN A 28 24.61 -9.76 5.19
C GLN A 28 23.84 -10.34 4.01
N VAL A 29 23.32 -11.56 4.12
CA VAL A 29 22.51 -12.18 3.05
C VAL A 29 21.17 -11.46 2.87
N ASN A 30 20.53 -11.00 3.96
CA ASN A 30 19.29 -10.23 3.88
C ASN A 30 19.51 -8.85 3.24
N ILE A 31 20.54 -8.10 3.65
CA ILE A 31 20.93 -6.82 3.03
C ILE A 31 21.19 -7.03 1.53
N LEU A 32 22.00 -8.03 1.17
CA LEU A 32 22.30 -8.32 -0.22
C LEU A 32 21.04 -8.70 -1.02
N SER A 33 20.09 -9.41 -0.41
CA SER A 33 18.80 -9.72 -1.02
C SER A 33 17.99 -8.46 -1.35
N VAL A 34 17.93 -7.50 -0.42
CA VAL A 34 17.24 -6.22 -0.61
C VAL A 34 17.94 -5.39 -1.70
N LEU A 35 19.28 -5.30 -1.68
CA LEU A 35 20.02 -4.54 -2.69
C LEU A 35 19.82 -5.11 -4.10
N ILE A 36 19.82 -6.44 -4.26
CA ILE A 36 19.55 -7.09 -5.54
C ILE A 36 18.12 -6.77 -6.02
N PHE A 37 17.14 -6.82 -5.12
CA PHE A 37 15.75 -6.51 -5.46
C PHE A 37 15.56 -5.02 -5.82
N LEU A 38 16.12 -4.10 -5.04
CA LEU A 38 16.06 -2.66 -5.31
C LEU A 38 16.79 -2.30 -6.60
N GLY A 39 17.94 -2.92 -6.89
CA GLY A 39 18.65 -2.72 -8.16
C GLY A 39 17.81 -3.18 -9.36
N ALA A 40 17.14 -4.33 -9.25
CA ALA A 40 16.21 -4.81 -10.27
C ALA A 40 15.01 -3.85 -10.45
N LEU A 41 14.43 -3.38 -9.35
CA LEU A 41 13.32 -2.43 -9.38
C LEU A 41 13.73 -1.10 -10.02
N ALA A 42 14.86 -0.52 -9.60
CA ALA A 42 15.38 0.73 -10.12
C ALA A 42 15.65 0.64 -11.63
N PHE A 43 16.19 -0.48 -12.11
CA PHE A 43 16.37 -0.73 -13.55
C PHE A 43 15.05 -0.62 -14.32
N PHE A 44 13.98 -1.27 -13.86
CA PHE A 44 12.67 -1.20 -14.52
C PHE A 44 12.00 0.17 -14.39
N VAL A 45 12.21 0.89 -13.29
CA VAL A 45 11.72 2.26 -13.14
C VAL A 45 12.40 3.19 -14.15
N VAL A 46 13.73 3.15 -14.28
CA VAL A 46 14.48 3.94 -15.26
C VAL A 46 14.07 3.57 -16.69
N LEU A 47 13.94 2.27 -16.99
CA LEU A 47 13.49 1.78 -18.29
C LEU A 47 12.09 2.29 -18.63
N LEU A 48 11.15 2.21 -17.68
CA LEU A 48 9.79 2.70 -17.85
C LEU A 48 9.81 4.20 -18.12
N LEU A 49 10.46 5.00 -17.27
CA LEU A 49 10.55 6.46 -17.44
C LEU A 49 11.15 6.86 -18.79
N GLY A 50 12.19 6.17 -19.25
CA GLY A 50 12.79 6.41 -20.57
C GLY A 50 11.81 6.16 -21.72
N LEU A 51 11.08 5.04 -21.67
CA LEU A 51 10.09 4.67 -22.69
C LEU A 51 8.82 5.53 -22.64
N LEU A 52 8.45 6.03 -21.46
CA LEU A 52 7.40 7.02 -21.30
C LEU A 52 7.78 8.35 -21.97
N GLY A 53 9.02 8.82 -21.75
CA GLY A 53 9.54 10.02 -22.39
C GLY A 53 9.53 9.95 -23.92
N THR A 54 9.94 8.83 -24.50
CA THR A 54 9.92 8.66 -25.97
C THR A 54 8.49 8.58 -26.53
N SER A 55 7.56 7.95 -25.81
CA SER A 55 6.16 7.85 -26.22
C SER A 55 5.48 9.23 -26.30
N ILE A 56 5.84 10.15 -25.39
CA ILE A 56 5.33 11.53 -25.36
C ILE A 56 5.92 12.36 -26.52
N VAL A 57 7.23 12.23 -26.77
CA VAL A 57 7.95 13.06 -27.75
C VAL A 57 7.70 12.62 -29.19
N VAL A 58 7.72 11.30 -29.45
CA VAL A 58 7.72 10.76 -30.82
C VAL A 58 6.32 10.30 -31.26
N LYS A 59 5.33 10.23 -30.36
CA LYS A 59 3.94 9.79 -30.60
C LYS A 59 3.77 8.45 -31.34
N GLN A 60 4.82 7.62 -31.43
CA GLN A 60 4.80 6.36 -32.17
C GLN A 60 4.00 5.24 -31.49
N LEU A 61 3.88 5.27 -30.16
CA LEU A 61 3.15 4.27 -29.39
C LEU A 61 2.28 4.95 -28.32
N PRO A 62 0.99 4.56 -28.20
CA PRO A 62 0.15 4.99 -27.10
C PRO A 62 0.76 4.63 -25.73
N LEU A 63 0.60 5.54 -24.76
CA LEU A 63 1.07 5.36 -23.39
C LEU A 63 0.59 4.03 -22.77
N SER A 64 -0.66 3.67 -23.01
CA SER A 64 -1.27 2.44 -22.51
C SER A 64 -0.60 1.18 -23.05
N THR A 65 -0.18 1.17 -24.31
CA THR A 65 0.52 0.02 -24.91
C THR A 65 1.92 -0.13 -24.35
N THR A 66 2.65 0.97 -24.16
CA THR A 66 4.00 0.96 -23.54
C THR A 66 3.94 0.37 -22.13
N VAL A 67 2.99 0.83 -21.29
CA VAL A 67 2.79 0.31 -19.92
C VAL A 67 2.37 -1.17 -19.94
N ALA A 68 1.43 -1.55 -20.80
CA ALA A 68 0.91 -2.92 -20.88
C ALA A 68 1.98 -3.95 -21.29
N LEU A 69 3.01 -3.55 -22.04
CA LEU A 69 4.11 -4.42 -22.42
C LEU A 69 5.18 -4.53 -21.31
N ILE A 70 5.58 -3.41 -20.72
CA ILE A 70 6.72 -3.37 -19.79
C ILE A 70 6.35 -3.94 -18.42
N VAL A 71 5.18 -3.58 -17.88
CA VAL A 71 4.82 -3.90 -16.49
C VAL A 71 4.73 -5.42 -16.25
N PRO A 72 4.10 -6.25 -17.11
CA PRO A 72 4.10 -7.69 -16.91
C PRO A 72 5.50 -8.31 -16.96
N ILE A 73 6.35 -7.83 -17.87
CA ILE A 73 7.75 -8.27 -17.98
C ILE A 73 8.52 -7.93 -16.70
N ALA A 74 8.34 -6.70 -16.20
CA ALA A 74 8.92 -6.24 -14.94
C ALA A 74 8.47 -7.11 -13.76
N ILE A 75 7.16 -7.39 -13.65
CA ILE A 75 6.61 -8.24 -12.60
C ILE A 75 7.23 -9.64 -12.65
N ILE A 76 7.26 -10.28 -13.83
CA ILE A 76 7.84 -11.62 -13.98
C ILE A 76 9.33 -11.61 -13.59
N PHE A 77 10.09 -10.61 -14.03
CA PHE A 77 11.49 -10.48 -13.67
C PHE A 77 11.68 -10.27 -12.16
N LEU A 78 10.90 -9.40 -11.54
CA LEU A 78 10.96 -9.15 -10.10
C LEU A 78 10.58 -10.40 -9.29
N LEU A 79 9.61 -11.20 -9.77
CA LEU A 79 9.29 -12.49 -9.14
C LEU A 79 10.42 -13.50 -9.29
N LEU A 80 11.14 -13.51 -10.43
CA LEU A 80 12.34 -14.34 -10.60
C LEU A 80 13.46 -13.90 -9.64
N VAL A 81 13.69 -12.59 -9.49
CA VAL A 81 14.64 -12.04 -8.52
C VAL A 81 14.24 -12.39 -7.09
N GLN A 82 12.96 -12.28 -6.74
CA GLN A 82 12.44 -12.68 -5.44
C GLN A 82 12.66 -14.19 -5.19
N SER A 83 12.48 -15.02 -6.21
CA SER A 83 12.71 -16.46 -6.08
C SER A 83 14.20 -16.82 -5.91
N LEU A 84 15.11 -16.05 -6.52
CA LEU A 84 16.55 -16.15 -6.29
C LEU A 84 16.92 -15.85 -4.84
N THR A 85 16.43 -14.72 -4.30
CA THR A 85 16.74 -14.31 -2.93
C THR A 85 16.14 -15.30 -1.91
N ALA A 86 14.90 -15.72 -2.10
CA ALA A 86 14.24 -16.72 -1.25
C ALA A 86 15.02 -18.05 -1.21
N LEU A 87 15.50 -18.54 -2.36
CA LEU A 87 16.28 -19.76 -2.44
C LEU A 87 17.67 -19.61 -1.80
N ALA A 88 18.33 -18.46 -1.97
CA ALA A 88 19.60 -18.16 -1.33
C ALA A 88 19.47 -18.15 0.21
N ILE A 89 18.41 -17.53 0.75
CA ILE A 89 18.12 -17.53 2.18
C ILE A 89 17.79 -18.95 2.67
N ALA A 90 17.05 -19.75 1.90
CA ALA A 90 16.76 -21.12 2.29
C ALA A 90 18.02 -21.99 2.35
N PHE A 91 18.96 -21.86 1.40
CA PHE A 91 20.28 -22.50 1.49
C PHE A 91 21.07 -22.05 2.71
N LEU A 92 21.06 -20.75 3.02
CA LEU A 92 21.67 -20.22 4.22
C LEU A 92 21.08 -20.88 5.48
N VAL A 93 19.75 -20.90 5.60
CA VAL A 93 19.04 -21.48 6.75
C VAL A 93 19.40 -22.96 6.96
N VAL A 94 19.47 -23.73 5.87
CA VAL A 94 19.92 -25.14 5.89
C VAL A 94 21.37 -25.24 6.38
N ASP A 95 22.27 -24.47 5.80
CA ASP A 95 23.71 -24.55 6.11
C ASP A 95 24.02 -24.11 7.55
N VAL A 96 23.39 -23.04 8.06
CA VAL A 96 23.62 -22.54 9.45
C VAL A 96 22.91 -23.34 10.52
N SER A 97 21.84 -24.05 10.17
CA SER A 97 21.15 -24.97 11.08
C SER A 97 21.81 -26.34 11.12
N GLY A 98 22.57 -26.71 10.09
CA GLY A 98 23.47 -27.86 10.08
C GLY A 98 24.81 -27.56 10.76
N GLN A 99 25.65 -28.59 10.91
CA GLN A 99 27.05 -28.44 11.37
C GLN A 99 28.00 -27.98 10.25
N GLY A 100 27.47 -27.53 9.11
CA GLY A 100 28.24 -27.19 7.92
C GLY A 100 29.11 -25.94 8.10
N SER A 101 30.14 -25.82 7.27
CA SER A 101 30.92 -24.59 7.17
C SER A 101 30.07 -23.48 6.56
N SER A 102 29.93 -22.37 7.29
CA SER A 102 29.17 -21.21 6.80
C SER A 102 29.87 -20.59 5.60
N LEU A 103 29.20 -20.53 4.45
CA LEU A 103 29.69 -19.89 3.24
C LEU A 103 29.65 -18.35 3.40
N SER A 104 30.35 -17.62 2.52
CA SER A 104 30.21 -16.17 2.43
C SER A 104 28.89 -15.79 1.75
N ALA A 105 28.33 -14.61 2.09
CA ALA A 105 27.02 -14.19 1.61
C ALA A 105 26.81 -14.33 0.08
N PRO A 106 27.74 -13.89 -0.80
CA PRO A 106 27.54 -14.01 -2.25
C PRO A 106 27.51 -15.46 -2.77
N LYS A 107 28.14 -16.41 -2.07
CA LYS A 107 28.19 -17.82 -2.49
C LYS A 107 26.81 -18.46 -2.43
N TYR A 108 25.93 -18.03 -1.52
CA TYR A 108 24.53 -18.50 -1.46
C TYR A 108 23.75 -18.14 -2.73
N PHE A 109 23.92 -16.92 -3.24
CA PHE A 109 23.29 -16.48 -4.49
C PHE A 109 23.87 -17.22 -5.70
N LYS A 110 25.18 -17.47 -5.71
CA LYS A 110 25.83 -18.28 -6.77
C LYS A 110 25.30 -19.71 -6.79
N LYS A 111 25.06 -20.32 -5.62
CA LYS A 111 24.47 -21.65 -5.46
C LYS A 111 22.99 -21.67 -5.86
N ALA A 112 22.23 -20.62 -5.56
CA ALA A 112 20.81 -20.51 -5.87
C ALA A 112 20.53 -20.23 -7.36
N LYS A 113 21.32 -19.37 -8.01
CA LYS A 113 21.14 -18.92 -9.41
C LYS A 113 20.79 -20.04 -10.41
N PRO A 114 21.53 -21.15 -10.53
CA PRO A 114 21.23 -22.19 -11.53
C PRO A 114 19.91 -22.93 -11.26
N LEU A 115 19.36 -22.84 -10.05
CA LEU A 115 18.16 -23.57 -9.64
C LEU A 115 16.89 -22.72 -9.72
N VAL A 116 17.01 -21.41 -9.92
CA VAL A 116 15.89 -20.45 -9.89
C VAL A 116 14.79 -20.82 -10.88
N LEU A 117 15.14 -21.14 -12.14
CA LEU A 117 14.16 -21.47 -13.17
C LEU A 117 13.38 -22.75 -12.85
N ALA A 118 13.98 -23.69 -12.10
CA ALA A 118 13.30 -24.89 -11.65
C ALA A 118 12.49 -24.66 -10.35
N TYR A 119 12.88 -23.69 -9.54
CA TYR A 119 12.18 -23.29 -8.32
C TYR A 119 10.94 -22.42 -8.62
N PHE A 120 11.00 -21.61 -9.68
CA PHE A 120 9.95 -20.66 -10.02
C PHE A 120 8.57 -21.32 -10.30
N PRO A 121 8.46 -22.39 -11.10
CA PRO A 121 7.18 -23.10 -11.26
C PRO A 121 6.67 -23.73 -9.96
N LEU A 122 7.56 -24.14 -9.06
CA LEU A 122 7.18 -24.73 -7.76
C LEU A 122 6.44 -23.71 -6.90
N ILE A 123 6.97 -22.49 -6.78
CA ILE A 123 6.33 -21.42 -5.99
C ILE A 123 5.04 -20.93 -6.64
N ILE A 124 4.98 -20.87 -7.97
CA ILE A 124 3.75 -20.53 -8.70
C ILE A 124 2.66 -21.57 -8.43
N LEU A 125 3.00 -22.84 -8.55
CA LEU A 125 2.07 -23.94 -8.27
C LEU A 125 1.60 -23.93 -6.82
N SER A 126 2.52 -23.72 -5.87
CA SER A 126 2.18 -23.57 -4.45
C SER A 126 1.25 -22.38 -4.20
N ALA A 127 1.51 -21.24 -4.84
CA ALA A 127 0.70 -20.04 -4.72
C ALA A 127 -0.72 -20.28 -5.23
N PHE A 128 -0.89 -20.80 -6.44
CA PHE A 128 -2.21 -21.05 -7.01
C PHE A 128 -3.01 -22.14 -6.28
N LEU A 129 -2.34 -23.17 -5.76
CA LEU A 129 -2.99 -24.13 -4.87
C LEU A 129 -3.52 -23.46 -3.61
N THR A 130 -2.70 -22.59 -3.02
CA THR A 130 -3.06 -21.87 -1.80
C THR A 130 -4.19 -20.87 -2.04
N PHE A 131 -4.12 -20.07 -3.11
CA PHE A 131 -5.17 -19.15 -3.55
C PHE A 131 -6.47 -19.89 -3.89
N GLY A 132 -6.39 -20.98 -4.66
CA GLY A 132 -7.56 -21.83 -4.96
C GLY A 132 -8.18 -22.41 -3.69
N GLY A 133 -7.35 -22.78 -2.70
CA GLY A 133 -7.82 -23.19 -1.37
C GLY A 133 -8.60 -22.10 -0.65
N TYR A 134 -8.04 -20.88 -0.58
CA TYR A 134 -8.70 -19.73 0.06
C TYR A 134 -10.00 -19.30 -0.63
N PHE A 135 -10.10 -19.49 -1.96
CA PHE A 135 -11.31 -19.16 -2.71
C PHE A 135 -12.52 -19.98 -2.28
N PHE A 136 -12.35 -21.29 -2.06
CA PHE A 136 -13.45 -22.12 -1.59
C PHE A 136 -13.81 -21.78 -0.15
N PHE A 137 -12.82 -21.82 0.76
CA PHE A 137 -13.00 -21.49 2.17
C PHE A 137 -11.65 -21.08 2.81
N LEU A 138 -11.71 -20.40 3.96
CA LEU A 138 -10.50 -20.06 4.73
C LEU A 138 -9.72 -21.32 5.17
N PHE A 139 -10.42 -22.38 5.57
CA PHE A 139 -9.80 -23.60 6.11
C PHE A 139 -8.91 -24.36 5.11
N PRO A 140 -9.35 -24.70 3.88
CA PRO A 140 -8.50 -25.31 2.85
C PRO A 140 -7.29 -24.45 2.48
N GLY A 141 -7.45 -23.11 2.42
CA GLY A 141 -6.34 -22.19 2.16
C GLY A 141 -5.26 -22.24 3.25
N ILE A 142 -5.66 -22.21 4.52
CA ILE A 142 -4.74 -22.38 5.66
C ILE A 142 -4.06 -23.75 5.61
N LEU A 143 -4.83 -24.81 5.32
CA LEU A 143 -4.32 -26.18 5.24
C LEU A 143 -3.21 -26.31 4.17
N PHE A 144 -3.45 -25.79 2.96
CA PHE A 144 -2.47 -25.80 1.89
C PHE A 144 -1.25 -24.92 2.18
N SER A 145 -1.47 -23.76 2.81
CA SER A 145 -0.37 -22.88 3.25
C SER A 145 0.60 -23.63 4.18
N ILE A 146 0.07 -24.40 5.13
CA ILE A 146 0.87 -25.22 6.04
C ILE A 146 1.51 -26.39 5.29
N TRP A 147 0.73 -27.15 4.53
CA TRP A 147 1.23 -28.34 3.83
C TRP A 147 2.38 -28.05 2.85
N PHE A 148 2.40 -26.87 2.25
CA PHE A 148 3.40 -26.48 1.26
C PHE A 148 4.47 -25.53 1.82
N SER A 149 4.42 -25.18 3.11
CA SER A 149 5.39 -24.27 3.75
C SER A 149 6.83 -24.80 3.74
N PHE A 150 7.02 -26.12 3.65
CA PHE A 150 8.36 -26.76 3.63
C PHE A 150 8.80 -27.17 2.22
N SER A 151 8.05 -26.80 1.18
CA SER A 151 8.37 -27.17 -0.21
C SER A 151 9.76 -26.68 -0.64
N VAL A 152 10.18 -25.50 -0.18
CA VAL A 152 11.53 -24.96 -0.43
C VAL A 152 12.64 -25.87 0.11
N TYR A 153 12.48 -26.47 1.29
CA TYR A 153 13.48 -27.35 1.87
C TYR A 153 13.53 -28.70 1.15
N THR A 154 12.37 -29.26 0.82
CA THR A 154 12.32 -30.48 0.00
C THR A 154 12.91 -30.27 -1.39
N PHE A 155 12.80 -29.05 -1.94
CA PHE A 155 13.42 -28.68 -3.21
C PHE A 155 14.95 -28.64 -3.12
N ILE A 156 15.49 -28.08 -2.04
CA ILE A 156 16.93 -28.07 -1.76
C ILE A 156 17.47 -29.51 -1.63
N GLU A 157 16.66 -30.44 -1.12
CA GLU A 157 16.97 -31.87 -1.06
C GLU A 157 16.88 -32.58 -2.43
N GLY A 158 16.65 -31.84 -3.51
CA GLY A 158 16.67 -32.33 -4.89
C GLY A 158 15.30 -32.68 -5.46
N LYS A 159 14.21 -32.65 -4.66
CA LYS A 159 12.85 -32.90 -5.16
C LYS A 159 12.38 -31.76 -6.05
N ARG A 160 11.57 -32.03 -7.08
CA ARG A 160 11.13 -31.01 -8.05
C ARG A 160 9.62 -31.01 -8.25
N GLY A 161 9.06 -29.85 -8.61
CA GLY A 161 7.63 -29.69 -8.96
C GLY A 161 6.68 -30.32 -7.93
N PHE A 162 5.72 -31.12 -8.41
CA PHE A 162 4.77 -31.81 -7.53
C PHE A 162 5.42 -32.76 -6.52
N GLU A 163 6.58 -33.34 -6.82
CA GLU A 163 7.28 -34.23 -5.88
C GLU A 163 7.72 -33.46 -4.63
N ALA A 164 8.27 -32.25 -4.79
CA ALA A 164 8.63 -31.39 -3.66
C ALA A 164 7.39 -31.01 -2.82
N LEU A 165 6.31 -30.55 -3.46
CA LEU A 165 5.06 -30.19 -2.75
C LEU A 165 4.47 -31.36 -1.98
N PHE A 166 4.43 -32.53 -2.60
CA PHE A 166 3.87 -33.73 -2.01
C PHE A 166 4.74 -34.30 -0.90
N THR A 167 6.06 -34.22 -1.04
CA THR A 167 6.99 -34.56 0.04
C THR A 167 6.76 -33.63 1.24
N SER A 168 6.66 -32.32 1.01
CA SER A 168 6.37 -31.33 2.08
C SER A 168 5.06 -31.66 2.80
N ARG A 169 4.00 -31.93 2.04
CA ARG A 169 2.69 -32.31 2.59
C ARG A 169 2.79 -33.58 3.44
N ASP A 170 3.43 -34.61 2.89
CA ASP A 170 3.47 -35.94 3.51
C ASP A 170 4.34 -35.92 4.80
N CYS A 171 5.35 -35.03 4.89
CA CYS A 171 6.06 -34.74 6.14
C CYS A 171 5.08 -34.29 7.24
N ILE A 172 4.16 -33.38 6.91
CA ILE A 172 3.26 -32.74 7.88
C ILE A 172 2.03 -33.59 8.19
N LYS A 173 1.60 -34.46 7.26
CA LYS A 173 0.35 -35.24 7.38
C LYS A 173 0.29 -36.02 8.71
N GLY A 174 -0.80 -35.92 9.45
CA GLY A 174 -0.93 -36.53 10.79
C GLY A 174 -0.35 -35.69 11.94
N HIS A 175 0.40 -34.62 11.64
CA HIS A 175 0.88 -33.63 12.60
C HIS A 175 0.44 -32.19 12.24
N THR A 176 -0.47 -32.03 11.27
CA THR A 176 -0.88 -30.73 10.73
C THR A 176 -1.36 -29.76 11.80
N PHE A 177 -2.20 -30.21 12.72
CA PHE A 177 -2.71 -29.36 13.80
C PHE A 177 -1.59 -28.93 14.78
N GLY A 178 -0.66 -29.84 15.07
CA GLY A 178 0.50 -29.54 15.92
C GLY A 178 1.48 -28.53 15.29
N VAL A 179 1.63 -28.57 13.96
CA VAL A 179 2.40 -27.57 13.19
C VAL A 179 1.65 -26.24 13.15
N PHE A 180 0.34 -26.27 12.84
CA PHE A 180 -0.52 -25.09 12.79
C PHE A 180 -0.39 -24.25 14.06
N TRP A 181 -0.61 -24.85 15.23
CA TRP A 181 -0.60 -24.08 16.47
C TRP A 181 0.78 -23.50 16.80
N ARG A 182 1.88 -24.20 16.44
CA ARG A 182 3.24 -23.67 16.62
C ARG A 182 3.51 -22.46 15.74
N VAL A 183 3.11 -22.52 14.47
CA VAL A 183 3.25 -21.40 13.53
C VAL A 183 2.33 -20.25 13.91
N ALA A 184 1.08 -20.54 14.30
CA ALA A 184 0.11 -19.53 14.75
C ALA A 184 0.57 -18.83 16.03
N LEU A 185 1.06 -19.57 17.03
CA LEU A 185 1.62 -19.00 18.25
C LEU A 185 2.85 -18.15 17.97
N PHE A 186 3.75 -18.60 17.08
CA PHE A 186 4.90 -17.80 16.67
C PHE A 186 4.45 -16.49 16.03
N GLY A 187 3.56 -16.57 15.03
CA GLY A 187 3.03 -15.41 14.32
C GLY A 187 2.31 -14.42 15.24
N LEU A 188 1.43 -14.91 16.11
CA LEU A 188 0.73 -14.09 17.10
C LEU A 188 1.70 -13.41 18.06
N SER A 189 2.69 -14.14 18.57
CA SER A 189 3.70 -13.57 19.48
C SER A 189 4.50 -12.46 18.81
N THR A 190 4.92 -12.64 17.56
CA THR A 190 5.66 -11.62 16.79
C THR A 190 4.78 -10.43 16.41
N TYR A 191 3.50 -10.67 16.11
CA TYR A 191 2.55 -9.60 15.82
C TYR A 191 2.30 -8.73 17.06
N LEU A 192 2.05 -9.34 18.22
CA LEU A 192 1.85 -8.62 19.48
C LEU A 192 3.11 -7.82 19.87
N LEU A 193 4.30 -8.38 19.67
CA LEU A 193 5.55 -7.66 19.90
C LEU A 193 5.67 -6.41 18.99
N SER A 194 5.40 -6.56 17.69
CA SER A 194 5.44 -5.44 16.75
C SER A 194 4.36 -4.39 17.04
N ALA A 195 3.15 -4.81 17.42
CA ALA A 195 2.05 -3.92 17.77
C ALA A 195 2.34 -3.13 19.06
N LEU A 196 2.89 -3.79 20.09
CA LEU A 196 3.29 -3.16 21.34
C LEU A 196 4.38 -2.11 21.13
N LEU A 197 5.37 -2.43 20.28
CA LEU A 197 6.43 -1.50 19.94
C LEU A 197 5.88 -0.27 19.21
N LYS A 198 5.03 -0.46 18.20
CA LYS A 198 4.39 0.66 17.49
C LYS A 198 3.58 1.52 18.45
N TYR A 199 2.74 0.90 19.27
CA TYR A 199 1.93 1.58 20.28
C TYR A 199 2.78 2.43 21.23
N PHE A 200 3.93 1.91 21.67
CA PHE A 200 4.87 2.65 22.53
C PHE A 200 5.39 3.93 21.86
N PHE A 201 5.86 3.85 20.60
CA PHE A 201 6.35 5.02 19.87
C PHE A 201 5.24 6.03 19.55
N ASP A 202 4.04 5.54 19.20
CA ASP A 202 2.88 6.41 18.95
C ASP A 202 2.52 7.23 20.21
N LYS A 203 2.61 6.62 21.40
CA LYS A 203 2.38 7.31 22.68
C LYS A 203 3.45 8.35 23.03
N LEU A 204 4.64 8.26 22.44
CA LEU A 204 5.69 9.26 22.57
C LEU A 204 5.59 10.38 21.52
N GLY A 205 4.59 10.36 20.64
CA GLY A 205 4.49 11.30 19.51
C GLY A 205 5.51 11.02 18.40
N LEU A 206 6.10 9.83 18.37
CA LEU A 206 7.17 9.41 17.45
C LEU A 206 6.69 8.37 16.44
N SER A 207 5.49 8.52 15.89
CA SER A 207 4.82 7.50 15.05
C SER A 207 5.67 7.04 13.86
N VAL A 208 6.31 7.97 13.14
CA VAL A 208 7.22 7.66 12.02
C VAL A 208 8.40 6.78 12.47
N LEU A 209 8.98 7.07 13.64
CA LEU A 209 10.05 6.26 14.20
C LEU A 209 9.55 4.88 14.64
N GLY A 210 8.30 4.78 15.13
CA GLY A 210 7.62 3.52 15.44
C GLY A 210 7.44 2.64 14.20
N ASP A 211 7.01 3.21 13.08
CA ASP A 211 6.88 2.50 11.81
C ASP A 211 8.23 2.01 11.28
N ILE A 212 9.27 2.85 11.36
CA ILE A 212 10.63 2.46 10.97
C ILE A 212 11.16 1.35 11.89
N ALA A 213 11.02 1.49 13.21
CA ALA A 213 11.51 0.52 14.18
C ALA A 213 10.83 -0.84 14.00
N THR A 214 9.51 -0.86 13.81
CA THR A 214 8.77 -2.10 13.56
C THR A 214 9.14 -2.73 12.22
N ALA A 215 9.32 -1.95 11.15
CA ALA A 215 9.79 -2.45 9.86
C ALA A 215 11.18 -3.10 9.98
N VAL A 216 12.12 -2.45 10.68
CA VAL A 216 13.49 -2.96 10.90
C VAL A 216 13.47 -4.24 11.72
N ILE A 217 12.70 -4.33 12.80
CA ILE A 217 12.60 -5.55 13.61
C ILE A 217 11.95 -6.70 12.84
N ASN A 218 10.88 -6.41 12.10
CA ASN A 218 10.22 -7.41 11.27
C ASN A 218 11.22 -8.01 10.26
N TRP A 219 11.97 -7.15 9.58
CA TRP A 219 12.90 -7.55 8.54
C TRP A 219 14.19 -8.20 9.07
N ALA A 220 14.83 -7.62 10.08
CA ALA A 220 16.14 -8.06 10.56
C ALA A 220 16.07 -9.23 11.55
N ILE A 221 14.97 -9.34 12.31
CA ILE A 221 14.85 -10.31 13.41
C ILE A 221 13.74 -11.31 13.13
N ILE A 222 12.50 -10.86 12.96
CA ILE A 222 11.33 -11.76 12.91
C ILE A 222 11.37 -12.65 11.67
N VAL A 223 11.63 -12.10 10.48
CA VAL A 223 11.66 -12.87 9.24
C VAL A 223 12.75 -13.97 9.28
N PRO A 224 14.03 -13.68 9.57
CA PRO A 224 15.05 -14.73 9.66
C PRO A 224 14.76 -15.77 10.75
N LEU A 225 14.26 -15.32 11.90
CA LEU A 225 13.90 -16.22 13.00
C LEU A 225 12.75 -17.15 12.62
N SER A 226 11.76 -16.65 11.86
CA SER A 226 10.63 -17.45 11.38
C SER A 226 11.08 -18.57 10.44
N LEU A 227 12.09 -18.33 9.61
CA LEU A 227 12.64 -19.32 8.68
C LEU A 227 13.46 -20.38 9.41
N LEU A 228 14.26 -19.98 10.41
CA LEU A 228 14.97 -20.93 11.28
C LEU A 228 13.98 -21.80 12.06
N PHE A 229 12.93 -21.19 12.62
CA PHE A 229 11.86 -21.88 13.33
C PHE A 229 11.13 -22.88 12.42
N SER A 230 10.77 -22.45 11.21
CA SER A 230 10.16 -23.29 10.17
C SER A 230 11.05 -24.48 9.80
N TYR A 231 12.34 -24.25 9.58
CA TYR A 231 13.28 -25.33 9.24
C TYR A 231 13.49 -26.33 10.38
N GLN A 232 13.49 -25.89 11.64
CA GLN A 232 13.58 -26.79 12.79
C GLN A 232 12.34 -27.69 12.92
N ILE A 233 11.15 -27.17 12.63
CA ILE A 233 9.93 -28.00 12.55
C ILE A 233 10.07 -29.02 11.42
N PHE A 234 10.56 -28.60 10.25
CA PHE A 234 10.80 -29.50 9.12
C PHE A 234 11.77 -30.64 9.48
N LEU A 235 12.92 -30.33 10.08
CA LEU A 235 13.88 -31.34 10.55
C LEU A 235 13.26 -32.30 11.56
N SER A 236 12.47 -31.78 12.50
CA SER A 236 11.78 -32.59 13.50
C SER A 236 10.79 -33.56 12.86
N LEU A 237 9.97 -33.08 11.92
CA LEU A 237 9.01 -33.92 11.19
C LEU A 237 9.69 -34.99 10.35
N LYS A 238 10.78 -34.62 9.67
CA LYS A 238 11.53 -35.54 8.82
C LYS A 238 12.20 -36.65 9.63
N ALA A 239 12.77 -36.32 10.79
CA ALA A 239 13.35 -37.32 11.70
C ALA A 239 12.31 -38.35 12.20
N MET A 240 11.03 -37.98 12.25
CA MET A 240 9.94 -38.88 12.64
C MET A 240 9.42 -39.76 11.50
N LYS A 241 9.79 -39.49 10.24
CA LYS A 241 9.25 -40.16 9.05
C LYS A 241 10.34 -40.39 7.98
N PRO A 242 11.24 -41.36 8.17
CA PRO A 242 12.30 -41.63 7.20
C PRO A 242 11.79 -42.13 5.83
N GLU A 243 10.61 -42.76 5.75
CA GLU A 243 10.05 -43.36 4.51
C GLU A 243 9.16 -42.40 3.70
N LEU A 244 9.59 -41.16 3.47
CA LEU A 244 8.85 -40.19 2.68
C LEU A 244 9.01 -40.42 1.16
N VAL A 245 8.56 -41.59 0.68
CA VAL A 245 8.45 -41.86 -0.77
C VAL A 245 7.06 -42.41 -1.07
N SER A 246 6.06 -41.53 -1.08
CA SER A 246 4.82 -41.84 -1.79
C SER A 246 5.11 -41.79 -3.29
N ALA A 247 4.89 -42.89 -4.01
CA ALA A 247 4.87 -42.87 -5.47
C ALA A 247 3.89 -41.78 -5.97
N LEU A 248 4.33 -40.94 -6.90
CA LEU A 248 3.45 -39.94 -7.53
C LEU A 248 2.47 -40.64 -8.46
N THR A 249 1.22 -40.82 -8.02
CA THR A 249 0.16 -41.31 -8.90
C THR A 249 -0.40 -40.18 -9.77
N LEU A 250 -0.75 -40.50 -11.02
CA LEU A 250 -1.31 -39.53 -11.98
C LEU A 250 -2.58 -38.88 -11.44
N ASN A 251 -3.48 -39.67 -10.85
CA ASN A 251 -4.73 -39.19 -10.24
C ASN A 251 -4.49 -38.16 -9.12
N ARG A 252 -3.42 -38.33 -8.35
CA ARG A 252 -3.05 -37.36 -7.30
C ARG A 252 -2.58 -36.05 -7.93
N LYS A 253 -1.72 -36.09 -8.97
CA LYS A 253 -1.31 -34.87 -9.69
C LYS A 253 -2.51 -34.13 -10.27
N LEU A 254 -3.42 -34.85 -10.93
CA LEU A 254 -4.58 -34.25 -11.60
C LEU A 254 -5.51 -33.52 -10.62
N LYS A 255 -5.79 -34.09 -9.45
CA LYS A 255 -6.61 -33.45 -8.40
C LYS A 255 -6.05 -32.12 -7.92
N TYR A 256 -4.73 -32.00 -7.76
CA TYR A 256 -4.12 -30.74 -7.33
C TYR A 256 -3.95 -29.77 -8.50
N PHE A 257 -3.72 -30.30 -9.71
CA PHE A 257 -3.69 -29.48 -10.90
C PHE A 257 -5.04 -28.78 -11.15
N THR A 258 -6.18 -29.45 -10.98
CA THR A 258 -7.50 -28.82 -11.12
C THR A 258 -7.73 -27.72 -10.08
N VAL A 259 -7.35 -27.95 -8.81
CA VAL A 259 -7.42 -26.91 -7.76
C VAL A 259 -6.55 -25.70 -8.11
N SER A 260 -5.34 -25.95 -8.63
CA SER A 260 -4.46 -24.88 -9.10
C SER A 260 -5.06 -24.10 -10.27
N LEU A 261 -5.72 -24.78 -11.21
CA LEU A 261 -6.37 -24.14 -12.36
C LEU A 261 -7.52 -23.22 -11.89
N ILE A 262 -8.32 -23.67 -10.92
CA ILE A 262 -9.36 -22.84 -10.30
C ILE A 262 -8.72 -21.61 -9.64
N GLY A 263 -7.61 -21.79 -8.91
CA GLY A 263 -6.85 -20.69 -8.31
C GLY A 263 -6.38 -19.65 -9.35
N ILE A 264 -5.95 -20.09 -10.53
CA ILE A 264 -5.58 -19.19 -11.64
C ILE A 264 -6.80 -18.42 -12.15
N VAL A 265 -7.91 -19.10 -12.43
CA VAL A 265 -9.16 -18.47 -12.93
C VAL A 265 -9.69 -17.43 -11.94
N VAL A 266 -9.64 -17.74 -10.64
CA VAL A 266 -10.05 -16.80 -9.59
C VAL A 266 -9.11 -15.60 -9.55
N PHE A 267 -7.79 -15.84 -9.59
CA PHE A 267 -6.81 -14.77 -9.58
C PHE A 267 -6.97 -13.84 -10.80
N THR A 268 -7.13 -14.38 -12.00
CA THR A 268 -7.34 -13.58 -13.21
C THR A 268 -8.68 -12.85 -13.18
N GLY A 269 -9.75 -13.48 -12.66
CA GLY A 269 -11.04 -12.84 -12.45
C GLY A 269 -10.95 -11.64 -11.50
N ILE A 270 -10.24 -11.79 -10.37
CA ILE A 270 -9.99 -10.68 -9.43
C ILE A 270 -9.23 -9.57 -10.14
N VAL A 271 -8.12 -9.87 -10.82
CA VAL A 271 -7.35 -8.87 -11.56
C VAL A 271 -8.22 -8.16 -12.59
N ALA A 272 -9.04 -8.89 -13.36
CA ALA A 272 -9.93 -8.35 -14.37
C ALA A 272 -11.00 -7.41 -13.78
N LEU A 273 -11.47 -7.63 -12.55
CA LEU A 273 -12.38 -6.69 -11.87
C LEU A 273 -11.72 -5.35 -11.52
N PHE A 274 -10.39 -5.32 -11.36
CA PHE A 274 -9.64 -4.10 -11.06
C PHE A 274 -9.18 -3.34 -12.32
N VAL A 275 -9.05 -4.00 -13.48
CA VAL A 275 -8.57 -3.35 -14.71
C VAL A 275 -9.49 -2.19 -15.19
N PRO A 276 -10.83 -2.33 -15.25
CA PRO A 276 -11.71 -1.23 -15.68
C PRO A 276 -11.58 0.01 -14.80
N ARG A 277 -11.38 -0.16 -13.49
CA ARG A 277 -11.19 0.94 -12.55
C ARG A 277 -9.94 1.77 -12.83
N VAL A 278 -8.93 1.20 -13.50
CA VAL A 278 -7.75 1.94 -13.96
C VAL A 278 -8.09 2.84 -15.16
N ASN A 279 -9.07 2.47 -15.98
CA ASN A 279 -9.54 3.34 -17.07
C ASN A 279 -10.43 4.47 -16.55
N ASP A 280 -11.18 4.24 -15.46
CA ASP A 280 -11.91 5.32 -14.79
C ASP A 280 -10.93 6.37 -14.22
N ILE A 281 -9.77 5.94 -13.70
CA ILE A 281 -8.67 6.84 -13.31
C ILE A 281 -8.15 7.64 -14.52
N LYS A 282 -8.01 7.05 -15.71
CA LYS A 282 -7.58 7.80 -16.91
C LYS A 282 -8.54 8.92 -17.30
N ASN A 283 -9.84 8.71 -17.15
CA ASN A 283 -10.85 9.73 -17.46
C ASN A 283 -10.88 10.87 -16.42
N VAL A 284 -10.37 10.62 -15.22
CA VAL A 284 -10.12 11.66 -14.21
C VAL A 284 -8.85 12.46 -14.52
N PHE A 285 -7.85 11.86 -15.19
CA PHE A 285 -6.56 12.51 -15.48
C PHE A 285 -6.40 13.04 -16.91
N ILE A 286 -7.26 12.69 -17.87
CA ILE A 286 -7.23 13.20 -19.24
C ILE A 286 -8.66 13.53 -19.67
N SER A 287 -9.05 14.81 -19.62
CA SER A 287 -10.25 15.30 -20.29
C SER A 287 -10.01 15.30 -21.81
N PRO A 288 -10.81 14.58 -22.62
CA PRO A 288 -10.74 14.67 -24.07
C PRO A 288 -11.58 15.87 -24.52
N ASP A 289 -10.93 16.96 -24.92
CA ASP A 289 -11.38 17.90 -25.96
C ASP A 289 -10.44 19.12 -25.99
N TYR A 290 -9.38 19.05 -26.80
CA TYR A 290 -8.62 20.25 -27.20
C TYR A 290 -7.96 20.02 -28.57
N GLU A 291 -8.72 20.30 -29.63
CA GLU A 291 -8.13 20.87 -30.85
C GLU A 291 -7.69 22.31 -30.55
N GLY A 292 -6.50 22.71 -31.02
CA GLY A 292 -6.14 24.11 -31.18
C GLY A 292 -5.08 24.66 -30.22
N THR A 293 -3.84 24.50 -30.66
CA THR A 293 -2.61 25.30 -30.43
C THR A 293 -2.76 26.75 -29.92
N TYR A 294 -3.14 26.97 -28.65
CA TYR A 294 -2.95 28.24 -27.92
C TYR A 294 -3.13 28.02 -26.41
N LYS A 295 -2.11 27.58 -25.65
CA LYS A 295 -2.09 27.58 -24.15
C LYS A 295 -0.86 26.82 -23.62
N ARG A 296 0.25 27.50 -23.35
CA ARG A 296 1.28 26.97 -22.43
C ARG A 296 1.45 27.86 -21.18
N ASN A 297 1.05 29.13 -21.26
CA ASN A 297 1.13 30.06 -20.13
C ASN A 297 -0.21 30.22 -19.37
N GLY A 298 -1.32 29.63 -19.86
CA GLY A 298 -2.67 29.78 -19.29
C GLY A 298 -3.12 28.66 -18.34
N GLU A 299 -2.39 27.54 -18.26
CA GLU A 299 -2.81 26.38 -17.45
C GLU A 299 -2.47 26.56 -15.97
N ILE A 300 -1.32 27.16 -15.67
CA ILE A 300 -0.92 27.52 -14.31
C ILE A 300 -1.85 28.62 -13.75
N SER A 301 -2.15 29.66 -14.54
CA SER A 301 -3.05 30.74 -14.12
C SER A 301 -4.49 30.24 -13.89
N ASN A 302 -4.99 29.31 -14.70
CA ASN A 302 -6.32 28.75 -14.49
C ASN A 302 -6.45 27.93 -13.20
N GLN A 303 -5.41 27.21 -12.77
CA GLN A 303 -5.43 26.48 -11.50
C GLN A 303 -5.43 27.43 -10.29
N TYR A 304 -4.65 28.52 -10.34
CA TYR A 304 -4.68 29.55 -9.29
C TYR A 304 -6.04 30.27 -9.25
N ASN A 305 -6.60 30.61 -10.41
CA ASN A 305 -7.91 31.26 -10.50
C ASN A 305 -9.04 30.35 -9.96
N GLN A 306 -8.93 29.03 -10.15
CA GLN A 306 -9.85 28.04 -9.54
C GLN A 306 -9.70 27.95 -8.02
N ALA A 307 -8.47 27.99 -7.50
CA ALA A 307 -8.23 28.01 -6.06
C ALA A 307 -8.79 29.29 -5.41
N TYR A 308 -8.61 30.45 -6.06
CA TYR A 308 -9.18 31.72 -5.59
C TYR A 308 -10.71 31.72 -5.63
N ASP A 309 -11.34 31.28 -6.72
CA ASP A 309 -12.81 31.19 -6.78
C ASP A 309 -13.38 30.20 -5.74
N THR A 310 -12.64 29.13 -5.43
CA THR A 310 -13.01 28.20 -4.35
C THR A 310 -12.93 28.87 -2.98
N LYS A 311 -11.85 29.61 -2.71
CA LYS A 311 -11.69 30.40 -1.49
C LYS A 311 -12.79 31.45 -1.34
N ARG A 312 -13.08 32.23 -2.40
CA ARG A 312 -14.18 33.22 -2.42
C ARG A 312 -15.54 32.59 -2.08
N ARG A 313 -15.86 31.41 -2.60
CA ARG A 313 -17.10 30.67 -2.26
C ARG A 313 -17.17 30.30 -0.78
N MET A 314 -16.05 29.88 -0.20
CA MET A 314 -15.98 29.60 1.23
C MET A 314 -16.15 30.90 2.04
N ASP A 315 -15.44 31.95 1.65
CA ASP A 315 -15.42 33.24 2.34
C ASP A 315 -16.81 33.90 2.38
N ILE A 316 -17.51 34.01 1.25
CA ILE A 316 -18.90 34.53 1.23
C ILE A 316 -19.88 33.62 2.00
N SER A 317 -19.61 32.31 2.07
CA SER A 317 -20.41 31.40 2.90
C SER A 317 -20.14 31.60 4.38
N ILE A 318 -18.90 31.87 4.79
CA ILE A 318 -18.55 32.16 6.18
C ILE A 318 -19.23 33.46 6.61
N ILE A 319 -19.11 34.51 5.79
CA ILE A 319 -19.71 35.82 6.04
C ILE A 319 -21.24 35.69 6.19
N THR A 320 -21.93 35.10 5.20
CA THR A 320 -23.39 34.94 5.28
C THR A 320 -23.80 34.09 6.49
N ASN A 321 -23.10 32.99 6.78
CA ASN A 321 -23.40 32.17 7.95
C ASN A 321 -23.27 32.94 9.27
N ALA A 322 -22.26 33.80 9.40
CA ALA A 322 -22.04 34.62 10.58
C ALA A 322 -23.15 35.65 10.79
N VAL A 323 -23.55 36.34 9.71
CA VAL A 323 -24.67 37.27 9.73
C VAL A 323 -25.98 36.56 10.11
N TYR A 324 -26.21 35.35 9.59
CA TYR A 324 -27.37 34.54 9.97
C TYR A 324 -27.35 34.11 11.44
N GLN A 325 -26.19 33.77 11.99
CA GLN A 325 -26.06 33.44 13.41
C GLN A 325 -26.33 34.66 14.29
N TYR A 326 -25.76 35.82 13.95
CA TYR A 326 -26.06 37.07 14.62
C TYR A 326 -27.57 37.36 14.61
N ALA A 327 -28.21 37.27 13.45
CA ALA A 327 -29.64 37.54 13.35
C ALA A 327 -30.48 36.54 14.17
N ALA A 328 -30.09 35.26 14.19
CA ALA A 328 -30.77 34.26 15.02
C ALA A 328 -30.68 34.57 16.52
N GLU A 329 -29.56 35.12 16.99
CA GLU A 329 -29.36 35.50 18.39
C GLU A 329 -29.98 36.87 18.74
N ASN A 330 -30.20 37.72 17.73
CA ASN A 330 -30.77 39.06 17.89
C ASN A 330 -32.22 39.17 17.39
N ASN A 331 -33.04 38.12 17.58
CA ASN A 331 -34.47 38.11 17.24
C ASN A 331 -34.79 38.50 15.78
N GLY A 332 -33.91 38.14 14.84
CA GLY A 332 -34.06 38.44 13.42
C GLY A 332 -33.53 39.81 12.99
N VAL A 333 -32.97 40.60 13.91
CA VAL A 333 -32.33 41.89 13.58
C VAL A 333 -30.98 41.64 12.92
N LEU A 334 -30.76 42.23 11.75
CA LEU A 334 -29.50 42.13 11.02
C LEU A 334 -28.41 43.00 11.68
N PRO A 335 -27.12 42.62 11.59
CA PRO A 335 -25.99 43.43 12.06
C PRO A 335 -26.02 44.82 11.45
N SER A 336 -25.97 45.90 12.22
CA SER A 336 -26.03 47.26 11.67
C SER A 336 -25.75 48.34 12.72
N ASP A 337 -24.87 49.30 12.36
CA ASP A 337 -24.78 50.62 12.99
C ASP A 337 -25.82 51.61 12.41
N THR A 338 -26.06 51.52 11.10
CA THR A 338 -27.05 52.28 10.30
C THR A 338 -27.55 51.34 9.20
N GLU A 339 -28.87 51.16 9.07
CA GLU A 339 -29.60 50.21 8.19
C GLU A 339 -28.78 49.26 7.29
N PHE A 340 -29.04 47.95 7.38
CA PHE A 340 -28.36 46.95 6.55
C PHE A 340 -28.53 47.25 5.04
N PRO A 341 -27.47 47.16 4.20
CA PRO A 341 -27.53 47.59 2.81
C PRO A 341 -28.63 46.89 1.99
N ALA A 342 -29.47 47.67 1.31
CA ALA A 342 -30.50 47.16 0.39
C ALA A 342 -30.01 46.99 -1.07
N THR A 343 -28.80 47.47 -1.36
CA THR A 343 -28.13 47.35 -2.67
C THR A 343 -26.72 46.79 -2.47
N PRO A 344 -26.11 46.12 -3.46
CA PRO A 344 -24.77 45.55 -3.32
C PRO A 344 -23.75 46.60 -2.84
N THR A 345 -23.27 46.43 -1.61
CA THR A 345 -22.31 47.34 -0.96
C THR A 345 -21.07 46.55 -0.56
N CYS A 346 -19.87 47.13 -0.74
CA CYS A 346 -18.63 46.49 -0.32
C CYS A 346 -18.56 46.29 1.19
N ILE A 347 -17.80 45.30 1.65
CA ILE A 347 -17.55 45.06 3.07
C ILE A 347 -16.18 45.62 3.42
N GLY A 348 -16.08 46.38 4.51
CA GLY A 348 -14.82 46.94 4.98
C GLY A 348 -14.99 48.24 5.75
N THR A 349 -13.86 48.85 6.10
CA THR A 349 -13.81 50.08 6.92
C THR A 349 -13.78 51.38 6.11
N ALA A 350 -13.73 51.30 4.77
CA ALA A 350 -13.81 52.47 3.91
C ALA A 350 -15.18 53.19 4.04
N PRO A 351 -15.25 54.53 3.87
CA PRO A 351 -16.48 55.30 4.07
C PRO A 351 -17.69 54.85 3.23
N GLU A 352 -17.44 54.28 2.06
CA GLU A 352 -18.46 53.74 1.14
C GLU A 352 -18.83 52.27 1.39
N CYS A 353 -18.07 51.58 2.26
CA CYS A 353 -18.28 50.18 2.58
C CYS A 353 -19.07 50.00 3.88
N PHE A 354 -19.71 48.84 4.00
CA PHE A 354 -20.42 48.42 5.18
C PHE A 354 -19.45 47.72 6.13
N ASP A 355 -19.20 48.35 7.28
CA ASP A 355 -18.32 47.79 8.31
C ASP A 355 -19.02 46.70 9.12
N LEU A 356 -19.09 45.51 8.52
CA LEU A 356 -19.71 44.34 9.11
C LEU A 356 -18.92 43.79 10.30
N ALA A 357 -17.61 44.05 10.35
CA ALA A 357 -16.69 43.44 11.32
C ALA A 357 -17.05 43.82 12.76
N LYS A 358 -17.56 45.04 12.99
CA LYS A 358 -17.95 45.51 14.32
C LYS A 358 -18.95 44.62 15.05
N ASP A 359 -19.86 44.01 14.31
CA ASP A 359 -20.96 43.25 14.89
C ASP A 359 -20.69 41.74 14.94
N ILE A 360 -20.00 41.20 13.92
CA ILE A 360 -19.83 39.75 13.79
C ILE A 360 -18.45 39.26 14.23
N PHE A 361 -17.43 40.12 14.29
CA PHE A 361 -16.08 39.78 14.75
C PHE A 361 -15.85 40.35 16.16
N PRO A 362 -15.22 39.60 17.09
CA PRO A 362 -14.69 38.24 16.96
C PRO A 362 -15.69 37.12 17.34
N THR A 363 -16.95 37.47 17.64
CA THR A 363 -17.90 36.54 18.28
C THR A 363 -18.38 35.41 17.36
N TYR A 364 -18.69 35.72 16.10
CA TYR A 364 -19.28 34.78 15.14
C TYR A 364 -18.29 34.32 14.07
N ILE A 365 -17.17 35.04 13.91
CA ILE A 365 -16.04 34.69 13.04
C ILE A 365 -14.72 35.04 13.71
N SER A 366 -13.69 34.22 13.49
CA SER A 366 -12.36 34.39 14.09
C SER A 366 -11.50 35.44 13.39
N GLU A 367 -11.84 35.80 12.15
CA GLU A 367 -11.16 36.81 11.33
C GLU A 367 -12.09 37.18 10.15
N MET A 368 -12.00 38.43 9.67
CA MET A 368 -12.74 38.87 8.49
C MET A 368 -12.13 38.27 7.20
N PRO A 369 -12.87 37.46 6.43
CA PRO A 369 -12.35 36.94 5.17
C PRO A 369 -12.13 38.05 4.14
N MET A 370 -11.00 37.99 3.42
CA MET A 370 -10.63 38.95 2.38
C MET A 370 -10.32 38.24 1.06
N ASP A 371 -10.59 38.93 -0.04
CA ASP A 371 -10.30 38.46 -1.39
C ASP A 371 -8.79 38.22 -1.58
N PRO A 372 -8.38 37.05 -2.10
CA PRO A 372 -6.96 36.73 -2.26
C PRO A 372 -6.18 37.62 -3.24
N GLU A 373 -6.87 38.29 -4.17
CA GLU A 373 -6.22 39.12 -5.19
C GLU A 373 -6.26 40.60 -4.81
N ASP A 374 -7.44 41.10 -4.43
CA ASP A 374 -7.69 42.54 -4.28
C ASP A 374 -8.18 42.94 -2.87
N GLY A 375 -8.16 42.02 -1.90
CA GLY A 375 -8.69 42.24 -0.55
C GLY A 375 -7.80 43.06 0.38
N SER A 376 -8.42 43.92 1.18
CA SER A 376 -7.77 44.76 2.20
C SER A 376 -8.69 44.97 3.41
N GLU A 377 -8.18 45.55 4.50
CA GLU A 377 -8.99 45.94 5.66
C GLU A 377 -10.00 47.06 5.34
N GLU A 378 -9.69 47.91 4.38
CA GLU A 378 -10.59 48.99 3.92
C GLU A 378 -11.71 48.45 3.03
N ASN A 379 -11.41 47.44 2.21
CA ASN A 379 -12.38 46.76 1.35
C ASN A 379 -11.95 45.30 1.16
N THR A 380 -12.76 44.37 1.66
CA THR A 380 -12.44 42.94 1.62
C THR A 380 -12.55 42.33 0.22
N GLY A 381 -13.03 43.07 -0.78
CA GLY A 381 -13.31 42.58 -2.13
C GLY A 381 -14.63 41.81 -2.26
N TYR A 382 -15.42 41.77 -1.18
CA TYR A 382 -16.75 41.15 -1.15
C TYR A 382 -17.84 42.20 -1.03
N THR A 383 -19.02 41.87 -1.55
CA THR A 383 -20.21 42.71 -1.44
C THR A 383 -21.32 41.98 -0.70
N ILE A 384 -22.17 42.71 0.00
CA ILE A 384 -23.31 42.18 0.75
C ILE A 384 -24.51 43.10 0.65
N TYR A 385 -25.71 42.53 0.61
CA TYR A 385 -26.96 43.26 0.70
C TYR A 385 -28.14 42.34 1.07
N VAL A 386 -29.23 42.94 1.54
CA VAL A 386 -30.50 42.25 1.76
C VAL A 386 -31.40 42.42 0.54
N LYS A 387 -31.93 41.31 0.04
CA LYS A 387 -32.93 41.31 -1.05
C LYS A 387 -34.31 41.71 -0.53
N PRO A 388 -35.24 42.13 -1.42
CA PRO A 388 -36.64 42.36 -1.06
C PRO A 388 -37.33 41.13 -0.43
N THR A 389 -36.79 39.93 -0.63
CA THR A 389 -37.25 38.68 -0.01
C THR A 389 -36.86 38.54 1.47
N GLY A 390 -36.08 39.47 2.02
CA GLY A 390 -35.53 39.40 3.38
C GLY A 390 -34.31 38.48 3.50
N ARG A 391 -33.79 37.96 2.37
CA ARG A 391 -32.61 37.09 2.32
C ARG A 391 -31.34 37.86 2.05
N ILE A 392 -30.24 37.38 2.61
CA ILE A 392 -28.94 38.04 2.50
C ILE A 392 -28.18 37.43 1.33
N GLU A 393 -27.71 38.27 0.43
CA GLU A 393 -26.82 37.86 -0.66
C GLU A 393 -25.44 38.47 -0.46
N ALA A 394 -24.42 37.62 -0.45
CA ALA A 394 -23.04 38.03 -0.56
C ALA A 394 -22.48 37.62 -1.93
N SER A 395 -21.66 38.49 -2.52
CA SER A 395 -21.12 38.29 -3.86
C SER A 395 -19.65 38.64 -3.95
N ALA A 396 -18.93 37.88 -4.79
CA ALA A 396 -17.51 38.07 -5.11
C ALA A 396 -17.30 38.06 -6.64
N LYS A 397 -16.25 38.75 -7.10
CA LYS A 397 -15.84 38.74 -8.52
C LYS A 397 -15.13 37.42 -8.83
N SER A 398 -15.54 36.72 -9.89
CA SER A 398 -14.86 35.49 -10.33
C SER A 398 -13.61 35.82 -11.16
N SER A 399 -12.48 35.16 -10.88
CA SER A 399 -11.27 35.26 -11.71
C SER A 399 -11.36 34.41 -12.98
N ILE A 400 -12.26 33.42 -13.03
CA ILE A 400 -12.47 32.57 -14.20
C ILE A 400 -13.47 33.21 -15.16
N ASN A 401 -14.56 33.79 -14.65
CA ASN A 401 -15.60 34.43 -15.44
C ASN A 401 -15.97 35.79 -14.84
N PRO A 402 -15.25 36.87 -15.17
CA PRO A 402 -15.47 38.21 -14.61
C PRO A 402 -16.89 38.75 -14.82
N ASN A 403 -17.61 38.24 -15.82
CA ASN A 403 -18.98 38.64 -16.13
C ASN A 403 -20.04 37.86 -15.33
N LEU A 404 -19.65 36.84 -14.56
CA LEU A 404 -20.54 36.03 -13.74
C LEU A 404 -20.04 36.02 -12.29
N PRO A 405 -20.58 36.89 -11.41
CA PRO A 405 -20.16 36.95 -10.02
C PRO A 405 -20.51 35.65 -9.28
N ILE A 406 -19.69 35.30 -8.30
CA ILE A 406 -19.95 34.21 -7.38
C ILE A 406 -20.89 34.75 -6.32
N THR A 407 -22.11 34.25 -6.28
CA THR A 407 -23.11 34.69 -5.31
C THR A 407 -23.49 33.59 -4.33
N LYS A 408 -23.81 33.99 -3.11
CA LYS A 408 -24.37 33.12 -2.07
C LYS A 408 -25.55 33.82 -1.43
N GLU A 409 -26.74 33.28 -1.69
CA GLU A 409 -27.96 33.64 -0.99
C GLU A 409 -28.19 32.63 0.15
N ARG A 410 -28.62 33.13 1.29
CA ARG A 410 -29.08 32.29 2.40
C ARG A 410 -30.40 32.82 2.94
#